data_AF-A0A0A9AIJ7-F1
#
_entry.id   AF-A0A0A9AIJ7-F1
#
_cell.length_a   1.000
_cell.length_b   1.000
_cell.length_c   1.000
_cell.angle_alpha   90.00
_cell.angle_beta   90.00
_cell.angle_gamma   90.00
#
_symmetry.space_group_name_H-M   'P 1'
#
loop_
_entity.id
_entity.type
_entity.pdbx_description
1 polymer ?
#
loop_
_entity_poly.entity_id
_entity_poly.type
_entity_poly.pdbx_seq_one_letter_code
_entity_poly.pdbx_strand_id
1 'polypeptide(L)' 'MHANCCIGLQSKIYDLRIMMEDWRNYMSMPPSLKRYAALSWRVPQNCSLSLLSPLGMLMGWKQLKTAKM' A
#
# COMPACT_ATOMS: atom_id res chain seq x y z
N MET A 1 0.47 9.82 10.88
CA MET A 1 -0.24 8.86 10.00
C MET A 1 -1.13 9.68 9.08
N HIS A 2 -0.72 9.92 7.83
CA HIS A 2 -1.64 10.50 6.82
C HIS A 2 -2.60 9.41 6.34
N ALA A 3 -3.87 9.76 6.10
CA ALA A 3 -4.84 8.82 5.54
C ALA A 3 -4.57 8.65 4.04
N ASN A 4 -4.39 7.40 3.59
CA ASN A 4 -4.23 7.10 2.18
C ASN A 4 -5.62 7.04 1.52
N CYS A 5 -5.87 7.88 0.51
CA CYS A 5 -7.10 7.80 -0.29
C CYS A 5 -7.01 6.60 -1.25
N CYS A 6 -7.51 5.44 -0.82
CA CYS A 6 -7.66 4.24 -1.63
C CYS A 6 -9.07 4.14 -2.22
N ILE A 7 -9.19 3.87 -3.52
CA ILE A 7 -10.45 3.51 -4.19
C ILE A 7 -10.50 2.00 -4.40
N GLY A 8 -11.67 1.40 -4.09
CA GLY A 8 -11.89 -0.03 -4.20
C GLY A 8 -11.47 -0.81 -2.95
N LEU A 9 -12.26 -1.83 -2.61
CA LEU A 9 -12.07 -2.65 -1.41
C LEU A 9 -10.77 -3.48 -1.47
N GLN A 10 -10.44 -4.03 -2.64
CA GLN A 10 -9.23 -4.85 -2.81
C GLN A 10 -7.96 -4.04 -2.55
N SER A 11 -7.87 -2.81 -3.06
CA SER A 11 -6.74 -1.92 -2.82
C SER A 11 -6.59 -1.56 -1.35
N LYS A 12 -7.70 -1.34 -0.64
CA LYS A 12 -7.70 -1.11 0.82
C LYS A 12 -7.19 -2.33 1.58
N ILE A 13 -7.71 -3.52 1.28
CA ILE A 13 -7.30 -4.77 1.94
C ILE A 13 -5.82 -5.05 1.69
N TYR A 14 -5.34 -4.84 0.46
CA TYR A 14 -3.94 -5.01 0.11
C TYR A 14 -3.02 -4.08 0.91
N ASP A 15 -3.39 -2.80 1.02
CA ASP A 15 -2.62 -1.82 1.80
C ASP A 15 -2.56 -2.17 3.29
N LEU A 16 -3.69 -2.58 3.86
CA LEU A 16 -3.75 -3.03 5.25
C LEU A 16 -2.85 -4.25 5.51
N ARG A 17 -2.77 -5.19 4.55
CA ARG A 17 -1.87 -6.36 4.67
C ARG A 17 -0.40 -5.94 4.72
N ILE A 18 0.01 -5.00 3.87
CA ILE A 18 1.37 -4.45 3.87
C ILE A 18 1.69 -3.78 5.22
N MET A 19 0.78 -2.93 5.69
CA MET A 19 0.96 -2.24 6.96
C MET A 19 1.08 -3.20 8.15
N MET A 20 0.28 -4.28 8.16
CA MET A 20 0.37 -5.32 9.19
C MET A 20 1.68 -6.11 9.12
N GLU A 21 2.19 -6.38 7.92
CA GLU A 21 3.48 -7.06 7.75
C GLU A 21 4.63 -6.18 8.24
N ASP A 22 4.65 -4.89 7.88
CA ASP A 22 5.64 -3.94 8.38
C ASP A 22 5.58 -3.83 9.91
N TRP A 23 4.36 -3.80 10.46
CA TRP A 23 4.16 -3.76 11.91
C TRP A 23 4.70 -5.01 12.60
N ARG A 24 4.43 -6.19 12.05
CA ARG A 24 4.95 -7.46 12.59
C ARG A 24 6.47 -7.49 12.55
N ASN A 25 7.08 -7.03 11.47
CA ASN A 25 8.53 -6.96 11.32
C ASN A 25 9.15 -5.97 12.31
N TYR A 26 8.53 -4.82 12.52
CA TYR A 26 8.97 -3.87 13.55
C TYR A 26 8.88 -4.46 14.96
N MET A 27 7.79 -5.18 15.26
CA MET A 27 7.59 -5.79 16.58
C MET A 27 8.59 -6.91 16.88
N SER A 28 9.05 -7.66 15.88
CA SER A 28 10.06 -8.71 16.04
C SER A 28 11.50 -8.19 16.17
N MET A 29 11.77 -6.91 15.89
CA MET A 29 13.12 -6.36 16.03
C MET A 29 13.56 -6.21 17.48
N PRO A 30 14.86 -6.41 17.79
CA PRO A 30 15.41 -6.11 19.11
C PRO A 30 15.45 -4.59 19.38
N PRO A 31 15.35 -4.15 20.66
CA PRO A 31 15.28 -2.73 21.03
C PRO A 31 16.46 -1.89 20.54
N SER A 32 17.66 -2.49 20.45
CA SER A 32 18.86 -1.83 19.92
C SER A 32 18.68 -1.41 18.46
N LEU A 33 18.03 -2.25 17.64
CA LEU A 33 17.76 -1.97 16.24
C LEU A 33 16.55 -1.04 16.06
N LYS A 34 15.56 -1.06 16.95
CA LYS A 34 14.40 -0.15 16.88
C LYS A 34 14.78 1.33 16.89
N ARG A 35 15.87 1.69 17.59
CA ARG A 35 16.38 3.07 17.65
C ARG A 35 16.99 3.54 16.33
N TYR A 36 17.60 2.64 15.57
CA TYR A 36 18.26 2.94 14.29
C TYR A 36 17.42 2.57 13.08
N ALA A 37 16.35 1.79 13.28
CA ALA A 37 15.34 1.54 12.29
C ALA A 37 14.63 2.88 12.03
N ALA A 38 15.17 3.67 11.12
CA ALA A 38 14.36 4.58 10.32
C ALA A 38 13.28 3.69 9.72
N LEU A 39 12.11 3.68 10.36
CA LEU A 39 10.97 2.85 10.01
C LEU A 39 10.55 3.22 8.59
N SER A 40 11.11 2.52 7.61
CA SER A 40 10.71 2.62 6.21
C SER A 40 9.41 1.85 6.07
N TRP A 41 8.33 2.44 6.57
CA TRP A 41 6.99 1.98 6.26
C TRP A 41 6.82 2.02 4.75
N ARG A 42 6.41 0.91 4.16
CA ARG A 42 6.17 0.87 2.72
C ARG A 42 5.02 1.80 2.39
N VAL A 43 5.21 2.63 1.36
CA VAL A 43 4.17 3.51 0.86
C VAL A 43 3.14 2.67 0.09
N PRO A 44 1.83 2.86 0.32
CA PRO A 44 0.77 2.23 -0.45
C PRO A 44 0.98 2.40 -1.96
N GLN A 45 1.08 1.29 -2.68
CA GLN A 45 1.28 1.33 -4.14
C GLN A 45 -0.04 1.51 -4.90
N ASN A 46 -1.14 1.04 -4.32
CA ASN A 46 -2.45 0.98 -4.98
C ASN A 46 -3.43 2.05 -4.49
N CYS A 47 -2.98 2.99 -3.67
CA CYS A 47 -3.80 4.02 -3.04
C CYS A 47 -3.35 5.43 -3.44
N SER A 48 -3.31 5.70 -4.75
CA SER A 48 -2.97 7.02 -5.26
C SER A 48 -4.19 7.71 -5.86
N LEU A 49 -4.37 8.99 -5.52
CA LEU A 49 -5.34 9.88 -6.17
C LEU A 49 -5.06 10.02 -7.67
N SER A 50 -3.86 9.67 -8.16
CA SER A 50 -3.54 9.65 -9.58
C SER A 50 -4.42 8.69 -10.39
N LEU A 51 -5.01 7.68 -9.74
CA LEU A 51 -6.00 6.78 -10.36
C LEU A 51 -7.32 7.48 -10.71
N LEU A 52 -7.62 8.64 -10.10
CA LEU A 52 -8.75 9.50 -10.47
C LEU A 52 -8.45 10.37 -11.69
N SER A 53 -7.19 10.48 -12.11
CA SER A 53 -6.88 11.14 -13.37
C SER A 53 -7.40 10.28 -14.54
N PRO A 54 -7.82 10.89 -15.66
CA PRO A 54 -8.27 10.14 -16.85
C PRO A 54 -7.24 9.10 -17.33
N LEU A 55 -5.94 9.39 -17.17
CA LEU A 55 -4.84 8.48 -17.50
C LEU A 55 -4.74 7.31 -16.51
N GLY A 56 -4.94 7.56 -15.22
CA GLY A 56 -4.94 6.54 -14.18
C GLY A 56 -6.10 5.55 -14.31
N MET A 57 -7.27 6.04 -14.73
CA MET A 57 -8.44 5.20 -14.98
C MET A 57 -8.19 4.23 -16.15
N LEU A 58 -7.55 4.67 -17.24
CA LEU A 58 -7.20 3.81 -18.38
C LEU A 58 -6.23 2.68 -18.01
N MET A 59 -5.23 2.96 -17.17
CA MET A 59 -4.29 1.95 -16.68
C MET A 59 -4.97 0.97 -15.72
N GLY A 60 -5.88 1.45 -14.86
CA GLY A 60 -6.70 0.60 -14.00
C GLY A 60 -7.61 -0.36 -14.78
N TRP A 61 -8.21 0.11 -15.89
CA TRP A 61 -9.00 -0.73 -16.79
C TRP A 61 -8.16 -1.78 -17.53
N LYS A 62 -6.91 -1.47 -17.90
CA LYS A 62 -5.99 -2.46 -18.48
C LYS A 62 -5.67 -3.57 -17.48
N GLN A 63 -5.43 -3.24 -16.22
CA GLN A 63 -5.19 -4.22 -15.15
C GLN A 63 -6.42 -5.07 -14.81
N LEU A 64 -7.62 -4.50 -14.84
CA LEU A 64 -8.85 -5.27 -14.64
C LEU A 64 -9.11 -6.27 -15.78
N LYS A 65 -8.71 -5.94 -17.01
CA LYS A 65 -8.82 -6.83 -18.17
C LYS A 65 -7.80 -7.97 -18.14
N THR A 66 -6.58 -7.72 -17.62
CA THR A 66 -5.56 -8.77 -17.46
C THR A 66 -5.83 -9.70 -16.28
N ALA A 67 -6.56 -9.25 -15.26
CA ALA A 67 -7.00 -10.10 -14.14
C ALA A 67 -8.29 -10.92 -14.41
N LYS A 68 -8.86 -10.80 -15.62
CA LYS A 68 -10.07 -11.53 -16.06
C LYS A 68 -9.81 -12.49 -17.23
N MET A 69 -8.55 -12.79 -17.55
CA MET A 69 -8.16 -13.89 -18.44
C MET A 69 -7.56 -15.04 -17.64
#